data_AF-A0A256YE48-F1
#
_entry.id   AF-A0A256YE48-F1
#
_cell.length_a   1.000
_cell.length_b   1.000
_cell.length_c   1.000
_cell.angle_alpha   90.00
_cell.angle_beta   90.00
_cell.angle_gamma   90.00
#
_symmetry.space_group_name_H-M   'P 1'
#
loop_
_entity.id
_entity.type
_entity.pdbx_description
1 polymer ?
#
loop_
_entity_poly.entity_id
_entity_poly.type
_entity_poly.pdbx_seq_one_letter_code
_entity_poly.pdbx_strand_id
1 'polypeptide(L)'
;SGVFLYVTDTIPPNLSDPIPVPGGYFGDIANTLFQVNLTEQNVNLSINVTVFYRRQGIGSYKNTTLYCHGSAPDYVCNNTVSLSFLDGWVMEYFFNTTDLAGLNGELGNANSPLNATVDLRYPSSPENVSFLPDPNPYFDDDGILVVTWNPATDANGIKEYRIYVRENSGSYIFNGTSTVLNYTFIGSNGNNYSVNVTAVDNAGNENLTGCLSSTVITVDTIHPTKPTLLEPGNDTVSTDLTPELNWTTVTEVNFANYTIEVSDVSDFSHVNYTYTVNNRTQSNYSVTVPWITDTTWYWRVTAYDKAGNFNRSILRTIL
;
A
#
# COMPACT_ATOMS: atom_id res chain seq x y z
N SER A 1 40.68 27.66 -54.51
CA SER A 1 40.49 28.45 -53.28
C SER A 1 39.55 27.69 -52.37
N GLY A 2 40.09 27.00 -51.35
CA GLY A 2 39.26 26.35 -50.34
C GLY A 2 38.79 27.42 -49.36
N VAL A 3 37.48 27.68 -49.33
CA VAL A 3 36.87 28.52 -48.29
C VAL A 3 36.89 27.69 -47.01
N PHE A 4 37.79 28.00 -46.09
CA PHE A 4 37.70 27.51 -44.72
C PHE A 4 36.53 28.24 -44.07
N LEU A 5 35.38 27.58 -43.95
CA LEU A 5 34.30 28.06 -43.09
C LEU A 5 34.78 27.85 -41.64
N TYR A 6 35.28 28.92 -41.01
CA TYR A 6 35.40 28.94 -39.56
C TYR A 6 34.00 29.06 -38.99
N VAL A 7 33.44 27.96 -38.51
CA VAL A 7 32.25 28.03 -37.67
C VAL A 7 32.75 28.51 -36.31
N THR A 8 32.59 29.81 -36.04
CA THR A 8 32.87 30.37 -34.73
C THR A 8 31.74 29.96 -33.81
N ASP A 9 32.06 29.22 -32.77
CA ASP A 9 31.10 28.94 -31.72
C ASP A 9 30.73 30.23 -30.99
N THR A 10 29.44 30.43 -30.77
CA THR A 10 28.87 31.61 -30.10
C THR A 10 27.80 31.23 -29.08
N ILE A 11 27.52 29.93 -28.93
CA ILE A 11 26.47 29.44 -28.04
C ILE A 11 27.18 28.95 -26.78
N PRO A 12 26.96 29.58 -25.62
CA PRO A 12 27.53 29.08 -24.38
C PRO A 12 26.90 27.74 -23.97
N PRO A 13 27.65 26.89 -23.26
CA PRO A 13 27.13 25.64 -22.74
C PRO A 13 25.97 25.87 -21.77
N ASN A 14 24.90 25.09 -21.91
CA ASN A 14 23.72 25.19 -21.06
C ASN A 14 23.65 24.06 -20.04
N LEU A 15 23.53 24.41 -18.75
CA LEU A 15 23.43 23.47 -17.63
C LEU A 15 22.00 23.46 -17.07
N SER A 16 21.43 22.28 -16.89
CA SER A 16 20.03 22.12 -16.44
C SER A 16 19.83 20.84 -15.60
N ASP A 17 18.66 20.73 -14.98
CA ASP A 17 18.23 19.53 -14.21
C ASP A 17 19.27 19.00 -13.22
N PRO A 18 19.67 19.81 -12.22
CA PRO A 18 20.67 19.38 -11.27
C PRO A 18 20.12 18.30 -10.33
N ILE A 19 20.99 17.39 -9.92
CA ILE A 19 20.80 16.48 -8.79
C ILE A 19 21.87 16.83 -7.75
N PRO A 20 21.49 17.09 -6.49
CA PRO A 20 20.10 17.16 -6.01
C PRO A 20 19.34 18.30 -6.70
N VAL A 21 18.01 18.22 -6.73
CA VAL A 21 17.19 19.35 -7.21
C VAL A 21 17.28 20.52 -6.22
N PRO A 22 17.08 21.78 -6.65
CA PRO A 22 17.07 22.91 -5.74
C PRO A 22 15.94 22.74 -4.70
N GLY A 23 16.26 22.88 -3.42
CA GLY A 23 15.37 22.57 -2.30
C GLY A 23 15.23 21.08 -1.96
N GLY A 24 15.95 20.20 -2.65
CA GLY A 24 15.95 18.75 -2.43
C GLY A 24 16.74 18.30 -1.19
N TYR A 25 16.96 16.99 -1.09
CA TYR A 25 17.52 16.37 0.12
C TYR A 25 18.67 15.40 -0.18
N PHE A 26 19.53 15.17 0.82
CA PHE A 26 20.60 14.18 0.81
C PHE A 26 20.39 13.14 1.92
N GLY A 27 20.19 11.87 1.54
CA GLY A 27 20.08 10.74 2.47
C GLY A 27 21.38 9.98 2.76
N ASP A 28 22.41 10.17 1.92
CA ASP A 28 23.72 9.52 2.11
C ASP A 28 24.86 10.53 1.92
N ILE A 29 25.49 10.92 3.03
CA ILE A 29 26.67 11.81 3.02
C ILE A 29 27.95 11.09 2.61
N ALA A 30 28.04 9.75 2.68
CA ALA A 30 29.24 9.03 2.27
C ALA A 30 29.36 8.98 0.74
N ASN A 31 28.22 8.91 0.03
CA ASN A 31 28.16 8.79 -1.42
C ASN A 31 27.18 9.78 -2.05
N THR A 32 27.29 11.07 -1.70
CA THR A 32 26.39 12.09 -2.24
C THR A 32 26.61 12.27 -3.74
N LEU A 33 25.58 12.01 -4.55
CA LEU A 33 25.62 12.20 -6.00
C LEU A 33 25.36 13.67 -6.35
N PHE A 34 26.29 14.27 -7.09
CA PHE A 34 26.04 15.46 -7.87
C PHE A 34 25.90 15.08 -9.34
N GLN A 35 24.84 15.52 -9.99
CA GLN A 35 24.63 15.36 -11.43
C GLN A 35 24.04 16.64 -12.03
N VAL A 36 24.32 16.91 -13.30
CA VAL A 36 23.70 18.00 -14.08
C VAL A 36 23.67 17.61 -15.55
N ASN A 37 22.61 18.02 -16.26
CA ASN A 37 22.52 17.88 -17.71
C ASN A 37 23.26 19.04 -18.39
N LEU A 38 24.03 18.73 -19.44
CA LEU A 38 24.78 19.70 -20.24
C LEU A 38 24.35 19.58 -21.71
N THR A 39 23.90 20.69 -22.30
CA THR A 39 23.63 20.79 -23.73
C THR A 39 24.64 21.74 -24.38
N GLU A 40 25.49 21.21 -25.27
CA GLU A 40 26.55 21.93 -25.97
C GLU A 40 27.06 21.14 -27.20
N GLN A 41 27.19 21.81 -28.34
CA GLN A 41 27.59 21.21 -29.62
C GLN A 41 29.12 20.99 -29.72
N ASN A 42 29.94 21.88 -29.15
CA ASN A 42 31.39 21.85 -29.19
C ASN A 42 32.00 21.66 -27.79
N VAL A 43 31.47 20.69 -27.04
CA VAL A 43 31.97 20.37 -25.70
C VAL A 43 33.44 20.04 -25.75
N ASN A 44 34.22 20.75 -24.93
CA ASN A 44 35.55 20.29 -24.62
C ASN A 44 35.44 19.12 -23.63
N LEU A 45 35.54 17.88 -24.11
CA LEU A 45 35.54 16.69 -23.25
C LEU A 45 36.74 16.64 -22.28
N SER A 46 37.70 17.56 -22.41
CA SER A 46 38.80 17.79 -21.46
C SER A 46 38.54 18.95 -20.47
N ILE A 47 37.46 19.73 -20.66
CA ILE A 47 36.97 20.68 -19.65
C ILE A 47 35.85 20.00 -18.87
N ASN A 48 36.09 19.96 -17.58
CA ASN A 48 35.29 19.27 -16.61
C ASN A 48 34.18 20.19 -16.11
N VAL A 49 32.92 19.77 -16.20
CA VAL A 49 31.84 20.41 -15.43
C VAL A 49 32.24 20.32 -13.96
N THR A 50 32.35 21.46 -13.29
CA THR A 50 32.81 21.50 -11.90
C THR A 50 31.65 21.90 -11.01
N VAL A 51 31.39 21.10 -9.98
CA VAL A 51 30.46 21.46 -8.92
C VAL A 51 31.22 22.11 -7.77
N PHE A 52 30.70 23.22 -7.28
CA PHE A 52 31.17 23.92 -6.10
C PHE A 52 30.13 23.75 -5.01
N TYR A 53 30.55 23.38 -3.80
CA TYR A 53 29.63 23.14 -2.69
C TYR A 53 30.22 23.57 -1.35
N ARG A 54 29.35 24.02 -0.43
CA ARG A 54 29.68 24.30 0.97
C ARG A 54 28.45 24.18 1.87
N ARG A 55 28.68 24.20 3.17
CA ARG A 55 27.60 24.46 4.12
C ARG A 55 27.15 25.91 3.97
N GLN A 56 25.83 26.13 3.97
CA GLN A 56 25.24 27.46 3.83
C GLN A 56 25.91 28.49 4.76
N GLY A 57 26.51 29.52 4.16
CA GLY A 57 27.15 30.62 4.87
C GLY A 57 28.43 30.29 5.66
N ILE A 58 28.96 29.06 5.58
CA ILE A 58 30.13 28.65 6.36
C ILE A 58 31.27 28.13 5.46
N GLY A 59 32.42 28.78 5.57
CA GLY A 59 33.64 28.37 4.88
C GLY A 59 33.66 28.71 3.38
N SER A 60 34.77 28.34 2.75
CA SER A 60 34.94 28.45 1.30
C SER A 60 34.27 27.29 0.57
N TYR A 61 33.85 27.52 -0.68
CA TYR A 61 33.39 26.45 -1.55
C TYR A 61 34.51 25.44 -1.78
N LYS A 62 34.21 24.16 -1.50
CA LYS A 62 34.96 23.03 -2.03
C LYS A 62 34.49 22.79 -3.46
N ASN A 63 35.31 22.13 -4.27
CA ASN A 63 34.91 21.77 -5.63
C ASN A 63 35.27 20.34 -5.97
N THR A 64 34.55 19.77 -6.93
CA THR A 64 34.92 18.52 -7.59
C THR A 64 34.53 18.59 -9.06
N THR A 65 35.33 17.92 -9.87
CA THR A 65 35.07 17.69 -11.28
C THR A 65 34.03 16.57 -11.44
N LEU A 66 33.06 16.76 -12.34
CA LEU A 66 32.11 15.75 -12.78
C LEU A 66 32.59 15.05 -14.05
N TYR A 67 32.25 13.78 -14.18
CA TYR A 67 32.50 13.00 -15.38
C TYR A 67 31.28 13.06 -16.29
N CYS A 68 31.47 13.54 -17.53
CA CYS A 68 30.40 13.69 -18.51
C CYS A 68 30.31 12.48 -19.45
N HIS A 69 29.10 11.98 -19.62
CA HIS A 69 28.76 10.86 -20.50
C HIS A 69 27.69 11.32 -21.51
N GLY A 70 27.79 10.87 -22.76
CA GLY A 70 26.83 11.23 -23.81
C GLY A 70 27.49 11.57 -25.14
N SER A 71 26.74 12.25 -25.99
CA SER A 71 27.18 12.66 -27.32
C SER A 71 26.57 13.99 -27.68
N ALA A 72 27.32 14.84 -28.38
CA ALA A 72 26.86 16.18 -28.75
C ALA A 72 25.46 16.16 -29.40
N PRO A 73 24.56 17.07 -29.00
CA PRO A 73 24.81 18.15 -28.04
C PRO A 73 24.58 17.76 -26.57
N ASP A 74 24.04 16.57 -26.27
CA ASP A 74 23.49 16.27 -24.95
C ASP A 74 24.37 15.33 -24.12
N TYR A 75 24.65 15.75 -22.89
CA TYR A 75 25.51 15.05 -21.94
C TYR A 75 24.89 15.03 -20.54
N VAL A 76 25.21 13.97 -19.79
CA VAL A 76 24.91 13.85 -18.36
C VAL A 76 26.24 13.80 -17.62
N CYS A 77 26.46 14.77 -16.72
CA CYS A 77 27.70 14.88 -15.97
C CYS A 77 27.46 14.54 -14.51
N ASN A 78 28.19 13.59 -13.94
CA ASN A 78 28.01 13.19 -12.55
C ASN A 78 29.30 12.81 -11.83
N ASN A 79 29.26 12.86 -10.50
CA ASN A 79 30.29 12.33 -9.60
C ASN A 79 29.71 12.16 -8.19
N THR A 80 30.22 11.19 -7.44
CA THR A 80 29.87 11.02 -6.03
C THR A 80 30.93 11.65 -5.14
N VAL A 81 30.48 12.30 -4.08
CA VAL A 81 31.33 13.01 -3.13
C VAL A 81 30.99 12.56 -1.72
N SER A 82 32.01 12.19 -0.95
CA SER A 82 31.86 12.03 0.48
C SER A 82 31.87 13.40 1.16
N LEU A 83 30.76 13.71 1.81
CA LEU A 83 30.54 14.92 2.56
C LEU A 83 30.87 14.70 4.04
N SER A 84 31.36 15.75 4.69
CA SER A 84 31.74 15.74 6.12
C SER A 84 30.73 16.51 6.98
N PHE A 85 29.45 16.49 6.61
CA PHE A 85 28.41 17.29 7.23
C PHE A 85 27.58 16.49 8.22
N LEU A 86 26.75 17.19 8.99
CA LEU A 86 25.82 16.60 9.93
C LEU A 86 24.39 16.78 9.43
N ASP A 87 23.52 15.94 9.96
CA ASP A 87 22.07 15.99 9.77
C ASP A 87 21.47 17.38 10.05
N GLY A 88 20.46 17.75 9.24
CA GLY A 88 19.72 19.01 9.34
C GLY A 88 20.43 20.24 8.75
N TRP A 89 21.58 20.08 8.10
CA TRP A 89 22.32 21.21 7.52
C TRP A 89 21.84 21.52 6.11
N VAL A 90 21.76 22.81 5.78
CA VAL A 90 21.54 23.28 4.42
C VAL A 90 22.88 23.45 3.70
N MET A 91 22.94 22.87 2.53
CA MET A 91 24.05 22.94 1.58
C MET A 91 23.76 24.00 0.52
N GLU A 92 24.80 24.72 0.12
CA GLU A 92 24.80 25.59 -1.04
C GLU A 92 25.70 24.97 -2.10
N TYR A 93 25.23 24.90 -3.35
CA TYR A 93 26.03 24.41 -4.47
C TYR A 93 25.71 25.15 -5.78
N PHE A 94 26.62 25.09 -6.73
CA PHE A 94 26.43 25.57 -8.09
C PHE A 94 27.38 24.84 -9.04
N PHE A 95 27.10 24.90 -10.33
CA PHE A 95 27.90 24.26 -11.38
C PHE A 95 28.46 25.31 -12.32
N ASN A 96 29.66 25.08 -12.85
CA ASN A 96 30.17 25.81 -13.98
C ASN A 96 30.86 24.89 -14.99
N THR A 97 31.01 25.39 -16.20
CA THR A 97 31.76 24.75 -17.28
C THR A 97 32.21 25.79 -18.29
N THR A 98 33.18 25.42 -19.12
CA THR A 98 33.68 26.24 -20.23
C THR A 98 33.78 25.36 -21.48
N ASP A 99 33.35 25.85 -22.63
CA ASP A 99 33.44 25.11 -23.90
C ASP A 99 34.84 25.22 -24.57
N LEU A 100 34.99 24.67 -25.78
CA LEU A 100 36.24 24.79 -26.57
C LEU A 100 36.54 26.23 -27.04
N ALA A 101 35.52 27.09 -27.13
CA ALA A 101 35.65 28.47 -27.57
C ALA A 101 35.90 29.46 -26.41
N GLY A 102 35.86 28.98 -25.16
CA GLY A 102 36.04 29.79 -23.96
C GLY A 102 34.75 30.44 -23.44
N LEU A 103 33.57 30.06 -23.93
CA LEU A 103 32.29 30.51 -23.41
C LEU A 103 31.96 29.73 -22.13
N ASN A 104 31.39 30.42 -21.15
CA ASN A 104 31.08 29.85 -19.84
C ASN A 104 29.60 29.55 -19.70
N GLY A 105 29.30 28.38 -19.15
CA GLY A 105 27.97 27.97 -18.71
C GLY A 105 27.95 27.85 -17.19
N GLU A 106 26.90 28.37 -16.54
CA GLU A 106 26.72 28.29 -15.09
C GLU A 106 25.29 27.91 -14.74
N LEU A 107 25.13 27.11 -13.68
CA LEU A 107 23.84 26.83 -13.05
C LEU A 107 23.93 27.16 -11.57
N GLY A 108 23.35 28.31 -11.22
CA GLY A 108 23.65 29.01 -9.96
C GLY A 108 25.04 29.67 -9.98
N ASN A 109 25.38 30.41 -8.92
CA ASN A 109 26.73 30.95 -8.73
C ASN A 109 26.98 31.29 -7.25
N ALA A 110 28.17 31.78 -6.91
CA ALA A 110 28.53 32.11 -5.53
C ALA A 110 27.64 33.18 -4.86
N ASN A 111 26.95 34.03 -5.65
CA ASN A 111 26.04 35.06 -5.14
C ASN A 111 24.58 34.58 -5.08
N SER A 112 24.23 33.57 -5.88
CA SER A 112 22.91 32.95 -5.94
C SER A 112 23.05 31.44 -6.09
N PRO A 113 23.50 30.74 -5.03
CA PRO A 113 23.69 29.30 -5.07
C PRO A 113 22.36 28.56 -5.05
N LEU A 114 22.35 27.33 -5.57
CA LEU A 114 21.29 26.36 -5.33
C LEU A 114 21.42 25.81 -3.91
N ASN A 115 20.33 25.29 -3.36
CA ASN A 115 20.32 24.71 -2.01
C ASN A 115 19.76 23.29 -1.97
N ALA A 116 20.19 22.53 -0.96
CA ALA A 116 19.67 21.21 -0.63
C ALA A 116 19.90 20.93 0.86
N THR A 117 19.07 20.10 1.48
CA THR A 117 19.14 19.81 2.93
C THR A 117 19.71 18.41 3.16
N VAL A 118 20.64 18.27 4.11
CA VAL A 118 21.13 16.95 4.55
C VAL A 118 20.16 16.39 5.56
N ASP A 119 19.68 15.18 5.32
CA ASP A 119 18.78 14.46 6.21
C ASP A 119 19.17 12.99 6.28
N LEU A 120 19.68 12.56 7.43
CA LEU A 120 20.20 11.22 7.68
C LEU A 120 19.37 10.46 8.72
N ARG A 121 18.32 11.09 9.24
CA ARG A 121 17.46 10.45 10.22
C ARG A 121 16.39 9.65 9.48
N TYR A 122 16.13 8.45 9.97
CA TYR A 122 14.99 7.71 9.49
C TYR A 122 13.69 8.38 9.95
N PRO A 123 12.62 8.32 9.14
CA PRO A 123 11.29 8.72 9.57
C PRO A 123 10.83 7.84 10.74
N SER A 124 9.86 8.34 11.52
CA SER A 124 9.16 7.50 12.49
C SER A 124 8.45 6.35 11.78
N SER A 125 8.21 5.24 12.48
CA SER A 125 7.30 4.23 11.95
C SER A 125 5.87 4.79 11.82
N PRO A 126 5.08 4.30 10.85
CA PRO A 126 3.63 4.45 10.89
C PRO A 126 3.05 3.82 12.18
N GLU A 127 1.79 4.11 12.48
CA GLU A 127 1.10 3.52 13.64
C GLU A 127 -0.24 2.89 13.22
N ASN A 128 -0.81 2.04 14.09
CA ASN A 128 -2.15 1.46 13.92
C ASN A 128 -2.40 0.83 12.53
N VAL A 129 -1.39 0.13 12.00
CA VAL A 129 -1.56 -0.65 10.77
C VAL A 129 -2.63 -1.71 11.01
N SER A 130 -3.69 -1.69 10.20
CA SER A 130 -4.80 -2.63 10.33
C SER A 130 -5.51 -2.82 9.01
N PHE A 131 -6.10 -4.00 8.81
CA PHE A 131 -7.03 -4.22 7.72
C PHE A 131 -8.34 -3.49 8.01
N LEU A 132 -8.95 -2.89 7.00
CA LEU A 132 -10.36 -2.54 7.09
C LEU A 132 -11.16 -3.84 7.25
N PRO A 133 -12.10 -3.88 8.21
CA PRO A 133 -12.88 -5.09 8.43
C PRO A 133 -13.78 -5.36 7.23
N ASP A 134 -13.78 -6.59 6.74
CA ASP A 134 -14.77 -7.02 5.76
C ASP A 134 -14.96 -8.55 5.80
N PRO A 135 -16.00 -9.15 6.40
CA PRO A 135 -17.00 -8.56 7.28
C PRO A 135 -16.50 -8.37 8.73
N ASN A 136 -15.31 -8.85 9.06
CA ASN A 136 -14.73 -8.72 10.41
C ASN A 136 -13.21 -8.53 10.36
N PRO A 137 -12.53 -8.23 11.49
CA PRO A 137 -11.08 -7.96 11.49
C PRO A 137 -10.17 -9.15 11.14
N TYR A 138 -10.72 -10.35 10.95
CA TYR A 138 -10.00 -11.62 10.81
C TYR A 138 -10.36 -12.42 9.55
N PHE A 139 -11.47 -12.11 8.89
CA PHE A 139 -11.92 -12.78 7.68
C PHE A 139 -12.26 -11.76 6.61
N ASP A 140 -12.08 -12.18 5.36
CA ASP A 140 -12.33 -11.46 4.10
C ASP A 140 -13.17 -12.32 3.16
N ASP A 141 -14.25 -11.79 2.57
CA ASP A 141 -15.24 -12.57 1.80
C ASP A 141 -15.16 -12.39 0.29
N ASP A 142 -14.44 -11.38 -0.20
CA ASP A 142 -14.36 -11.04 -1.62
C ASP A 142 -12.93 -11.10 -2.22
N GLY A 143 -11.90 -11.24 -1.38
CA GLY A 143 -10.50 -11.28 -1.77
C GLY A 143 -9.83 -9.90 -1.86
N ILE A 144 -10.54 -8.80 -1.58
CA ILE A 144 -10.07 -7.43 -1.73
C ILE A 144 -9.61 -6.88 -0.37
N LEU A 145 -8.32 -7.05 -0.09
CA LEU A 145 -7.73 -6.63 1.17
C LEU A 145 -7.35 -5.15 1.13
N VAL A 146 -7.95 -4.36 2.03
CA VAL A 146 -7.60 -2.95 2.24
C VAL A 146 -6.90 -2.78 3.58
N VAL A 147 -5.67 -2.26 3.56
CA VAL A 147 -4.92 -1.90 4.76
C VAL A 147 -4.88 -0.39 4.94
N THR A 148 -4.97 0.06 6.20
CA THR A 148 -4.90 1.47 6.60
C THR A 148 -3.93 1.66 7.76
N TRP A 149 -3.43 2.88 7.93
CA TRP A 149 -2.49 3.24 9.00
C TRP A 149 -2.56 4.72 9.35
N ASN A 150 -2.01 5.06 10.51
CA ASN A 150 -1.78 6.44 10.93
C ASN A 150 -0.45 6.96 10.37
N PRO A 151 -0.37 8.27 10.07
CA PRO A 151 0.78 8.86 9.41
C PRO A 151 2.05 8.73 10.25
N ALA A 152 3.16 8.47 9.56
CA ALA A 152 4.51 8.65 10.11
C ALA A 152 4.88 10.15 10.15
N THR A 153 5.95 10.47 10.88
CA THR A 153 6.49 11.82 10.99
C THR A 153 7.97 11.83 10.69
N ASP A 154 8.39 12.88 10.00
CA ASP A 154 9.79 13.23 9.81
C ASP A 154 9.93 14.76 9.75
N ALA A 155 11.09 15.29 10.13
CA ALA A 155 11.35 16.73 10.14
C ALA A 155 11.28 17.36 8.74
N ASN A 156 11.62 16.59 7.71
CA ASN A 156 11.64 16.98 6.31
C ASN A 156 10.46 16.41 5.50
N GLY A 157 9.59 15.65 6.16
CA GLY A 157 8.36 15.12 5.60
C GLY A 157 8.49 13.72 4.99
N ILE A 158 7.34 13.08 4.82
CA ILE A 158 7.23 11.72 4.27
C ILE A 158 7.01 11.81 2.76
N LYS A 159 7.81 11.07 2.00
CA LYS A 159 7.69 10.93 0.55
C LYS A 159 6.64 9.88 0.17
N GLU A 160 6.75 8.70 0.75
CA GLU A 160 5.89 7.54 0.46
C GLU A 160 5.90 6.52 1.61
N TYR A 161 4.92 5.63 1.60
CA TYR A 161 4.87 4.43 2.41
C TYR A 161 5.16 3.20 1.55
N ARG A 162 5.85 2.20 2.10
CA ARG A 162 6.06 0.91 1.44
C ARG A 162 5.34 -0.19 2.20
N ILE A 163 4.65 -1.04 1.45
CA ILE A 163 3.81 -2.10 1.98
C ILE A 163 4.47 -3.42 1.69
N TYR A 164 4.74 -4.18 2.75
CA TYR A 164 5.25 -5.53 2.67
C TYR A 164 4.18 -6.50 3.16
N VAL A 165 3.82 -7.46 2.31
CA VAL A 165 2.78 -8.45 2.61
C VAL A 165 3.46 -9.77 2.96
N ARG A 166 2.97 -10.41 4.02
CA ARG A 166 3.29 -11.77 4.38
C ARG A 166 2.08 -12.64 4.14
N GLU A 167 2.24 -13.65 3.31
CA GLU A 167 1.25 -14.70 3.08
C GLU A 167 1.58 -15.93 3.94
N ASN A 168 0.59 -16.41 4.67
CA ASN A 168 0.71 -17.55 5.58
C ASN A 168 1.91 -17.39 6.53
N SER A 169 2.75 -18.41 6.64
CA SER A 169 3.94 -18.39 7.47
C SER A 169 5.19 -17.82 6.78
N GLY A 170 5.06 -17.28 5.56
CA GLY A 170 6.16 -16.83 4.72
C GLY A 170 6.92 -15.60 5.23
N SER A 171 7.78 -15.05 4.38
CA SER A 171 8.47 -13.78 4.64
C SER A 171 7.60 -12.58 4.23
N TYR A 172 7.86 -11.42 4.81
CA TYR A 172 7.33 -10.15 4.30
C TYR A 172 8.01 -9.81 2.96
N ILE A 173 7.21 -9.70 1.91
CA ILE A 173 7.67 -9.39 0.54
C ILE A 173 7.12 -8.02 0.15
N PHE A 174 7.96 -7.20 -0.49
CA PHE A 174 7.53 -5.90 -1.01
C PHE A 174 6.38 -6.07 -2.01
N ASN A 175 5.26 -5.42 -1.72
CA ASN A 175 4.05 -5.53 -2.53
C ASN A 175 3.74 -4.24 -3.30
N GLY A 176 4.10 -3.08 -2.77
CA GLY A 176 3.92 -1.80 -3.46
C GLY A 176 4.17 -0.57 -2.57
N THR A 177 3.88 0.60 -3.12
CA THR A 177 3.99 1.89 -2.43
C THR A 177 2.66 2.64 -2.39
N SER A 178 2.52 3.57 -1.45
CA SER A 178 1.36 4.47 -1.36
C SER A 178 1.79 5.86 -0.87
N THR A 179 1.16 6.91 -1.40
CA THR A 179 1.31 8.30 -0.92
C THR A 179 0.13 8.74 -0.05
N VAL A 180 -0.87 7.89 0.09
CA VAL A 180 -2.04 8.07 0.96
C VAL A 180 -1.98 7.04 2.11
N LEU A 181 -2.88 7.17 3.09
CA LEU A 181 -2.89 6.34 4.31
C LEU A 181 -3.64 5.01 4.16
N ASN A 182 -3.72 4.50 2.94
CA ASN A 182 -4.31 3.20 2.64
C ASN A 182 -3.62 2.53 1.45
N TYR A 183 -3.83 1.22 1.34
CA TYR A 183 -3.36 0.41 0.22
C TYR A 183 -4.26 -0.81 0.03
N THR A 184 -4.55 -1.15 -1.23
CA THR A 184 -5.40 -2.28 -1.59
C THR A 184 -4.60 -3.31 -2.38
N PHE A 185 -4.80 -4.58 -2.07
CA PHE A 185 -4.25 -5.70 -2.83
C PHE A 185 -5.21 -6.89 -2.81
N ILE A 186 -5.00 -7.84 -3.72
CA ILE A 186 -5.83 -9.03 -3.84
C ILE A 186 -5.19 -10.19 -3.08
N GLY A 187 -5.97 -10.79 -2.19
CA GLY A 187 -5.63 -12.03 -1.50
C GLY A 187 -6.22 -13.25 -2.20
N SER A 188 -5.69 -14.42 -1.89
CA SER A 188 -6.17 -15.71 -2.40
C SER A 188 -6.93 -16.47 -1.34
N ASN A 189 -8.05 -17.06 -1.74
CA ASN A 189 -8.89 -17.88 -0.87
C ASN A 189 -8.10 -18.97 -0.13
N GLY A 190 -8.34 -19.12 1.17
CA GLY A 190 -7.70 -20.08 2.05
C GLY A 190 -6.36 -19.62 2.63
N ASN A 191 -5.83 -18.48 2.20
CA ASN A 191 -4.60 -17.92 2.73
C ASN A 191 -4.89 -16.87 3.81
N ASN A 192 -3.93 -16.73 4.72
CA ASN A 192 -3.93 -15.63 5.69
C ASN A 192 -2.83 -14.62 5.39
N TYR A 193 -3.09 -13.36 5.72
CA TYR A 193 -2.24 -12.23 5.38
C TYR A 193 -1.96 -11.36 6.60
N SER A 194 -0.72 -10.90 6.71
CA SER A 194 -0.31 -9.81 7.59
C SER A 194 0.54 -8.81 6.82
N VAL A 195 0.56 -7.56 7.25
CA VAL A 195 1.25 -6.47 6.55
C VAL A 195 2.23 -5.76 7.46
N ASN A 196 3.39 -5.39 6.93
CA ASN A 196 4.32 -4.45 7.53
C ASN A 196 4.34 -3.19 6.68
N VAL A 197 4.11 -2.02 7.28
CA VAL A 197 4.17 -0.73 6.59
C VAL A 197 5.36 0.05 7.11
N THR A 198 6.20 0.51 6.20
CA THR A 198 7.34 1.41 6.49
C THR A 198 7.07 2.77 5.86
N ALA A 199 7.76 3.80 6.35
CA ALA A 199 7.74 5.14 5.78
C ALA A 199 9.11 5.46 5.17
N VAL A 200 9.08 6.19 4.06
CA VAL A 200 10.26 6.72 3.37
C VAL A 200 10.15 8.24 3.38
N ASP A 201 11.18 8.92 3.88
CA ASP A 201 11.23 10.39 3.88
C ASP A 201 11.62 10.96 2.51
N ASN A 202 11.66 12.30 2.40
CA ASN A 202 12.05 12.99 1.17
C ASN A 202 13.53 12.84 0.80
N ALA A 203 14.39 12.44 1.75
CA ALA A 203 15.80 12.13 1.52
C ALA A 203 16.03 10.67 1.09
N GLY A 204 15.00 9.84 1.16
CA GLY A 204 15.02 8.43 0.79
C GLY A 204 15.39 7.50 1.95
N ASN A 205 15.46 7.99 3.19
CA ASN A 205 15.73 7.13 4.34
C ASN A 205 14.46 6.35 4.70
N GLU A 206 14.65 5.08 5.09
CA GLU A 206 13.56 4.18 5.43
C GLU A 206 13.91 3.40 6.70
N ASN A 207 13.01 3.43 7.69
CA ASN A 207 13.10 2.52 8.82
C ASN A 207 12.40 1.19 8.51
N LEU A 208 13.20 0.17 8.17
CA LEU A 208 12.70 -1.16 7.81
C LEU A 208 12.00 -1.90 8.96
N THR A 209 12.12 -1.46 10.21
CA THR A 209 11.34 -2.09 11.30
C THR A 209 9.84 -1.81 11.16
N GLY A 210 9.46 -0.69 10.54
CA GLY A 210 8.09 -0.37 10.17
C GLY A 210 7.08 -0.49 11.30
N CYS A 211 5.84 -0.83 10.93
CA CYS A 211 4.74 -1.17 11.82
C CYS A 211 3.96 -2.37 11.26
N LEU A 212 3.80 -3.41 12.08
CA LEU A 212 3.06 -4.61 11.72
C LEU A 212 1.56 -4.42 11.92
N SER A 213 0.76 -5.10 11.10
CA SER A 213 -0.67 -5.15 11.26
C SER A 213 -1.07 -5.72 12.61
N SER A 214 -2.07 -5.11 13.25
CA SER A 214 -2.59 -5.56 14.54
C SER A 214 -3.29 -6.93 14.47
N THR A 215 -3.78 -7.30 13.28
CA THR A 215 -4.46 -8.57 13.02
C THR A 215 -3.87 -9.28 11.81
N VAL A 216 -4.14 -10.57 11.75
CA VAL A 216 -3.98 -11.41 10.56
C VAL A 216 -5.38 -11.61 9.99
N ILE A 217 -5.55 -11.42 8.69
CA ILE A 217 -6.83 -11.61 7.99
C ILE A 217 -6.76 -12.87 7.12
N THR A 218 -7.84 -13.65 7.09
CA THR A 218 -7.96 -14.89 6.31
C THR A 218 -8.97 -14.68 5.20
N VAL A 219 -8.57 -14.89 3.95
CA VAL A 219 -9.48 -14.79 2.81
C VAL A 219 -10.28 -16.08 2.71
N ASP A 220 -11.61 -15.96 2.74
CA ASP A 220 -12.56 -17.04 2.59
C ASP A 220 -13.78 -16.56 1.77
N THR A 221 -13.74 -16.90 0.50
CA THR A 221 -14.74 -16.59 -0.54
C THR A 221 -15.69 -17.76 -0.79
N ILE A 222 -15.54 -18.88 -0.07
CA ILE A 222 -16.30 -20.10 -0.30
C ILE A 222 -17.52 -20.10 0.60
N HIS A 223 -18.71 -20.13 -0.02
CA HIS A 223 -19.94 -20.24 0.73
C HIS A 223 -20.12 -21.65 1.35
N PRO A 224 -20.76 -21.76 2.52
CA PRO A 224 -21.22 -23.03 3.05
C PRO A 224 -22.11 -23.75 2.04
N THR A 225 -22.05 -25.09 1.95
CA THR A 225 -23.02 -25.80 1.09
C THR A 225 -24.46 -25.54 1.55
N LYS A 226 -25.41 -25.51 0.62
CA LYS A 226 -26.82 -25.22 0.93
C LYS A 226 -27.46 -26.28 1.85
N PRO A 227 -28.03 -25.88 3.01
CA PRO A 227 -28.84 -26.78 3.83
C PRO A 227 -30.10 -27.24 3.10
N THR A 228 -30.45 -28.51 3.25
CA THR A 228 -31.72 -29.08 2.80
C THR A 228 -32.59 -29.41 4.00
N LEU A 229 -33.80 -28.89 4.05
CA LEU A 229 -34.75 -29.18 5.12
C LEU A 229 -35.23 -30.63 4.97
N LEU A 230 -35.37 -31.36 6.07
CA LEU A 230 -35.73 -32.78 6.11
C LEU A 230 -37.09 -33.00 6.80
N GLU A 231 -37.24 -32.53 8.04
CA GLU A 231 -38.47 -32.61 8.82
C GLU A 231 -38.72 -31.30 9.57
N PRO A 232 -39.98 -30.88 9.78
CA PRO A 232 -41.20 -31.49 9.24
C PRO A 232 -41.26 -31.41 7.70
N GLY A 233 -41.86 -32.42 7.07
CA GLY A 233 -42.26 -32.46 5.65
C GLY A 233 -42.90 -31.16 5.16
N ASN A 234 -42.78 -30.84 3.87
CA ASN A 234 -43.52 -29.68 3.33
C ASN A 234 -45.03 -29.93 3.41
N ASP A 235 -45.78 -28.90 3.81
CA ASP A 235 -47.24 -28.93 4.01
C ASP A 235 -47.68 -29.94 5.08
N THR A 236 -46.78 -30.25 6.03
CA THR A 236 -47.12 -31.09 7.20
C THR A 236 -48.21 -30.41 8.02
N VAL A 237 -49.34 -31.10 8.21
CA VAL A 237 -50.39 -30.68 9.15
C VAL A 237 -50.07 -31.27 10.52
N SER A 238 -49.90 -30.44 11.55
CA SER A 238 -49.50 -30.91 12.87
C SER A 238 -50.21 -30.18 14.01
N THR A 239 -50.52 -30.90 15.09
CA THR A 239 -50.96 -30.31 16.36
C THR A 239 -49.80 -30.05 17.33
N ASP A 240 -48.58 -30.45 16.96
CA ASP A 240 -47.37 -30.18 17.75
C ASP A 240 -46.91 -28.74 17.55
N LEU A 241 -47.00 -27.94 18.61
CA LEU A 241 -46.60 -26.53 18.63
C LEU A 241 -45.11 -26.35 18.93
N THR A 242 -44.40 -27.45 19.21
CA THR A 242 -42.95 -27.48 19.51
C THR A 242 -42.22 -28.46 18.58
N PRO A 243 -42.38 -28.32 17.24
CA PRO A 243 -41.83 -29.29 16.32
C PRO A 243 -40.31 -29.38 16.40
N GLU A 244 -39.78 -30.56 16.12
CA GLU A 244 -38.35 -30.72 15.85
C GLU A 244 -38.05 -30.36 14.40
N LEU A 245 -37.25 -29.30 14.21
CA LEU A 245 -36.79 -28.85 12.90
C LEU A 245 -35.49 -29.58 12.57
N ASN A 246 -35.42 -30.23 11.41
CA ASN A 246 -34.31 -31.08 11.00
C ASN A 246 -33.88 -30.76 9.57
N TRP A 247 -32.58 -30.67 9.33
CA TRP A 247 -31.96 -30.34 8.05
C TRP A 247 -30.70 -31.18 7.79
N THR A 248 -30.09 -31.05 6.62
CA THR A 248 -28.80 -31.70 6.32
C THR A 248 -27.63 -30.88 6.86
N THR A 249 -26.58 -31.53 7.38
CA THR A 249 -25.33 -30.83 7.70
C THR A 249 -24.68 -30.23 6.45
N VAL A 250 -23.97 -29.12 6.63
CA VAL A 250 -23.22 -28.45 5.54
C VAL A 250 -21.73 -28.76 5.59
N THR A 251 -21.09 -28.68 4.43
CA THR A 251 -19.62 -28.62 4.32
C THR A 251 -19.21 -27.16 4.38
N GLU A 252 -18.48 -26.80 5.43
CA GLU A 252 -17.90 -25.48 5.64
C GLU A 252 -16.73 -25.59 6.64
N VAL A 253 -15.53 -25.14 6.28
CA VAL A 253 -14.34 -25.20 7.14
C VAL A 253 -14.40 -24.10 8.21
N ASN A 254 -14.83 -22.91 7.84
CA ASN A 254 -14.92 -21.74 8.70
C ASN A 254 -16.34 -21.52 9.22
N PHE A 255 -17.05 -22.59 9.57
CA PHE A 255 -18.45 -22.53 9.96
C PHE A 255 -18.67 -21.59 11.15
N ALA A 256 -19.66 -20.71 11.05
CA ALA A 256 -20.09 -19.84 12.13
C ALA A 256 -21.33 -20.38 12.82
N ASN A 257 -22.47 -20.46 12.11
CA ASN A 257 -23.73 -20.94 12.68
C ASN A 257 -24.74 -21.36 11.60
N TYR A 258 -25.77 -22.07 12.05
CA TYR A 258 -27.08 -22.09 11.39
C TYR A 258 -27.98 -21.07 12.06
N THR A 259 -28.68 -20.28 11.26
CA THR A 259 -29.81 -19.45 11.68
C THR A 259 -31.09 -20.02 11.09
N ILE A 260 -32.04 -20.34 11.97
CA ILE A 260 -33.34 -20.88 11.60
C ILE A 260 -34.37 -19.76 11.79
N GLU A 261 -35.04 -19.37 10.73
CA GLU A 261 -36.08 -18.34 10.74
C GLU A 261 -37.44 -19.01 10.51
N VAL A 262 -38.44 -18.60 11.29
CA VAL A 262 -39.83 -19.06 11.17
C VAL A 262 -40.75 -17.85 11.10
N SER A 263 -41.69 -17.87 10.16
CA SER A 263 -42.58 -16.76 9.83
C SER A 263 -44.00 -17.24 9.53
N ASP A 264 -45.00 -16.44 9.84
CA ASP A 264 -46.38 -16.62 9.39
C ASP A 264 -46.64 -16.08 7.97
N VAL A 265 -45.63 -15.47 7.35
CA VAL A 265 -45.68 -14.95 5.97
C VAL A 265 -44.57 -15.54 5.11
N SER A 266 -44.92 -16.01 3.92
CA SER A 266 -43.99 -16.77 3.05
C SER A 266 -42.79 -15.97 2.54
N ASP A 267 -42.87 -14.64 2.54
CA ASP A 267 -41.80 -13.76 2.08
C ASP A 267 -40.81 -13.38 3.20
N PHE A 268 -41.09 -13.76 4.45
CA PHE A 268 -40.32 -13.38 5.64
C PHE A 268 -40.17 -11.86 5.80
N SER A 269 -41.16 -11.09 5.34
CA SER A 269 -41.26 -9.65 5.64
C SER A 269 -41.39 -9.40 7.15
N HIS A 270 -41.90 -10.40 7.88
CA HIS A 270 -41.86 -10.51 9.32
C HIS A 270 -41.24 -11.87 9.71
N VAL A 271 -40.41 -11.91 10.77
CA VAL A 271 -39.87 -13.15 11.33
C VAL A 271 -40.35 -13.27 12.76
N ASN A 272 -41.19 -14.26 13.03
CA ASN A 272 -41.81 -14.48 14.34
C ASN A 272 -40.84 -15.16 15.31
N TYR A 273 -40.02 -16.09 14.80
CA TYR A 273 -39.02 -16.80 15.60
C TYR A 273 -37.69 -16.93 14.89
N THR A 274 -36.61 -16.78 15.65
CA THR A 274 -35.24 -16.99 15.19
C THR A 274 -34.50 -17.87 16.18
N TYR A 275 -33.87 -18.93 15.68
CA TYR A 275 -33.02 -19.83 16.47
C TYR A 275 -31.62 -19.89 15.87
N THR A 276 -30.63 -20.18 16.71
CA THR A 276 -29.23 -20.27 16.28
C THR A 276 -28.59 -21.55 16.80
N VAL A 277 -27.87 -22.24 15.92
CA VAL A 277 -27.08 -23.44 16.23
C VAL A 277 -25.64 -23.20 15.83
N ASN A 278 -24.73 -23.17 16.81
CA ASN A 278 -23.31 -22.85 16.61
C ASN A 278 -22.44 -24.10 16.36
N ASN A 279 -23.03 -25.30 16.37
CA ASN A 279 -22.32 -26.54 16.10
C ASN A 279 -22.68 -27.06 14.69
N ARG A 280 -21.70 -27.09 13.79
CA ARG A 280 -21.88 -27.56 12.40
C ARG A 280 -22.51 -28.95 12.29
N THR A 281 -22.19 -29.84 13.23
CA THR A 281 -22.68 -31.24 13.22
C THR A 281 -24.07 -31.39 13.81
N GLN A 282 -24.56 -30.37 14.54
CA GLN A 282 -25.93 -30.33 15.01
C GLN A 282 -26.81 -29.79 13.88
N SER A 283 -27.60 -30.69 13.30
CA SER A 283 -28.48 -30.42 12.15
C SER A 283 -29.96 -30.53 12.50
N ASN A 284 -30.28 -30.33 13.78
CA ASN A 284 -31.64 -30.27 14.27
C ASN A 284 -31.77 -29.22 15.39
N TYR A 285 -33.01 -28.79 15.61
CA TYR A 285 -33.39 -27.90 16.70
C TYR A 285 -34.81 -28.23 17.17
N SER A 286 -34.95 -28.53 18.46
CA SER A 286 -36.27 -28.68 19.10
C SER A 286 -36.80 -27.30 19.49
N VAL A 287 -37.95 -26.92 18.95
CA VAL A 287 -38.61 -25.65 19.28
C VAL A 287 -38.93 -25.62 20.78
N THR A 288 -38.46 -24.56 21.45
CA THR A 288 -38.56 -24.43 22.92
C THR A 288 -39.77 -23.62 23.38
N VAL A 289 -40.34 -22.81 22.49
CA VAL A 289 -41.51 -21.96 22.75
C VAL A 289 -42.65 -22.42 21.85
N PRO A 290 -43.80 -22.82 22.39
CA PRO A 290 -44.96 -23.21 21.59
C PRO A 290 -45.37 -22.12 20.60
N TRP A 291 -45.57 -22.50 19.35
CA TRP A 291 -46.10 -21.61 18.32
C TRP A 291 -47.59 -21.38 18.48
N ILE A 292 -48.10 -20.36 17.80
CA ILE A 292 -49.53 -20.06 17.77
C ILE A 292 -50.25 -21.13 16.94
N THR A 293 -51.40 -21.60 17.45
CA THR A 293 -52.27 -22.58 16.80
C THR A 293 -52.94 -21.99 15.56
N ASP A 294 -53.53 -22.84 14.71
CA ASP A 294 -54.31 -22.43 13.53
C ASP A 294 -53.58 -21.43 12.61
N THR A 295 -52.26 -21.59 12.50
CA THR A 295 -51.37 -20.69 11.77
C THR A 295 -50.49 -21.49 10.82
N THR A 296 -50.41 -21.04 9.56
CA THR A 296 -49.45 -21.60 8.60
C THR A 296 -48.06 -21.02 8.88
N TRP A 297 -47.11 -21.89 9.16
CA TRP A 297 -45.73 -21.54 9.45
C TRP A 297 -44.81 -21.85 8.28
N TYR A 298 -44.01 -20.87 7.92
CA TYR A 298 -42.97 -20.91 6.91
C TYR A 298 -41.62 -20.92 7.60
N TRP A 299 -40.75 -21.89 7.31
CA TRP A 299 -39.45 -21.98 7.96
C TRP A 299 -38.30 -22.26 7.00
N ARG A 300 -37.15 -21.66 7.29
CA ARG A 300 -35.93 -21.78 6.50
C ARG A 300 -34.69 -21.82 7.38
N VAL A 301 -33.64 -22.45 6.88
CA VAL A 301 -32.34 -22.54 7.55
C VAL A 301 -31.29 -21.87 6.67
N THR A 302 -30.53 -20.93 7.25
CA THR A 302 -29.38 -20.29 6.62
C THR A 302 -28.11 -20.76 7.32
N ALA A 303 -27.14 -21.28 6.58
CA ALA A 303 -25.81 -21.57 7.09
C ALA A 303 -24.88 -20.39 6.79
N TYR A 304 -24.15 -19.92 7.81
CA TYR A 304 -23.15 -18.86 7.72
C TYR A 304 -21.77 -19.42 8.04
N ASP A 305 -20.75 -18.90 7.35
CA ASP A 305 -19.36 -19.02 7.78
C ASP A 305 -18.90 -17.76 8.57
N LYS A 306 -17.63 -17.75 8.98
CA LYS A 306 -17.01 -16.64 9.71
C LYS A 306 -16.65 -15.46 8.81
N ALA A 307 -16.53 -15.66 7.51
CA ALA A 307 -16.40 -14.60 6.51
C ALA A 307 -17.77 -14.05 6.08
N GLY A 308 -18.86 -14.43 6.72
CA GLY A 308 -20.18 -13.89 6.41
C GLY A 308 -20.80 -14.46 5.13
N ASN A 309 -20.12 -15.34 4.39
CA ASN A 309 -20.75 -16.04 3.28
C ASN A 309 -21.84 -16.95 3.80
N PHE A 310 -22.91 -17.09 3.01
CA PHE A 310 -24.05 -17.89 3.42
C PHE A 310 -24.73 -18.59 2.26
N ASN A 311 -25.44 -19.66 2.62
CA ASN A 311 -26.45 -20.27 1.76
C ASN A 311 -27.71 -20.59 2.58
N ARG A 312 -28.85 -20.35 1.94
CA ARG A 312 -30.18 -20.51 2.55
C ARG A 312 -30.93 -21.67 1.91
N SER A 313 -31.62 -22.45 2.72
CA SER A 313 -32.47 -23.56 2.27
C SER A 313 -33.63 -23.06 1.41
N ILE A 314 -34.25 -24.00 0.68
CA ILE A 314 -35.59 -23.74 0.13
C ILE A 314 -36.58 -23.68 1.30
N LEU A 315 -37.61 -22.84 1.15
CA LEU A 315 -38.66 -22.69 2.15
C LEU A 315 -39.46 -23.99 2.33
N ARG A 316 -39.89 -24.28 3.56
CA ARG A 316 -40.94 -25.26 3.85
C ARG A 316 -42.10 -24.66 4.61
N THR A 317 -43.27 -25.25 4.40
CA THR A 317 -44.53 -24.91 5.05
C THR A 317 -44.94 -25.98 6.06
N ILE A 318 -45.51 -25.56 7.19
CA ILE A 318 -46.18 -26.37 8.21
C ILE A 318 -47.57 -25.76 8.43
N LEU A 319 -48.61 -26.60 8.48
CA LEU A 319 -50.02 -26.23 8.54
C LEU A 319 -50.67 -26.57 9.89
#